data_AF-A0A2J6WU65-F1
#
_entry.id   AF-A0A2J6WU65-F1
#
_cell.length_a   1.000
_cell.length_b   1.000
_cell.length_c   1.000
_cell.angle_alpha   90.00
_cell.angle_beta   90.00
_cell.angle_gamma   90.00
#
_symmetry.space_group_name_H-M   'P 1'
#
loop_
_entity.id
_entity.type
_entity.pdbx_description
1 polymer ?
#
loop_
_entity_poly.entity_id
_entity_poly.type
_entity_poly.pdbx_seq_one_letter_code
_entity_poly.pdbx_strand_id
1 'polypeptide(L)'
;TDNEGLLHWRLIEQGQLTDGTVFLRTRTRKSGIEVACAMRLRGDTAQTAFWDVENVPTLQQVYPAHAGQPIVVTKFVGIATSRDGNQPLDIAHHHVQAAHDWASTLAAQQEAWTREWERCHVEINGDDEADLAVRFSIFQLLIAAPRHDNRVNIGAKTLSGFGYRGHAFWDTEIFMLPLFIYTAPDIARNLLDYRYLTLPAARAKARVAGYEGAWYAWESADTGEEVTPTWVPDFQDKKKLARVWTGDLAIHISADVAYAVQQYWQATGDNGWYIERGAEIVLDTAKFFVARAEWLADRGCYGYTDVIGPDEYHDHVNNNAYTNLMAQWNIRTGLETLAWLTQHAPQKAAELRQQLDLTPERLQHWQTVAEKMCINTRPNGLIEQFDGFFALKDVNLAEYEPRTKSMHEIFGIEGANEYQAIKQPDVLMLQFLLREQYSDSQIRVNYDYYTPRTDHTYGS
;
A
#
# COMPACT_ATOMS: atom_id res chain seq x y z
N THR A 1 -0.68 -27.08 -4.72
CA THR A 1 -1.67 -26.31 -3.95
C THR A 1 -0.97 -25.07 -3.45
N ASP A 2 -1.51 -23.91 -3.78
CA ASP A 2 -0.92 -22.59 -3.53
C ASP A 2 -1.97 -21.70 -2.84
N ASN A 3 -1.53 -20.87 -1.91
CA ASN A 3 -2.34 -20.03 -1.02
C ASN A 3 -3.46 -20.81 -0.25
N GLU A 4 -3.13 -21.30 0.94
CA GLU A 4 -4.11 -21.89 1.89
C GLU A 4 -4.94 -23.07 1.34
N GLY A 5 -4.43 -23.78 0.33
CA GLY A 5 -5.11 -24.94 -0.26
C GLY A 5 -6.13 -24.61 -1.35
N LEU A 6 -6.19 -23.35 -1.79
CA LEU A 6 -6.93 -22.97 -2.98
C LEU A 6 -6.16 -23.39 -4.25
N LEU A 7 -6.89 -23.48 -5.36
CA LEU A 7 -6.30 -23.78 -6.66
C LEU A 7 -6.52 -22.56 -7.54
N HIS A 8 -5.52 -21.69 -7.63
CA HIS A 8 -5.62 -20.44 -8.38
C HIS A 8 -5.44 -20.61 -9.88
N TRP A 9 -4.88 -21.74 -10.32
CA TRP A 9 -4.41 -21.94 -11.69
C TRP A 9 -5.19 -23.02 -12.44
N ARG A 10 -5.15 -22.90 -13.76
CA ARG A 10 -5.53 -23.93 -14.72
C ARG A 10 -4.40 -24.10 -15.72
N LEU A 11 -4.00 -25.36 -15.98
CA LEU A 11 -3.06 -25.68 -17.04
C LEU A 11 -3.63 -25.26 -18.40
N ILE A 12 -2.85 -24.53 -19.20
CA ILE A 12 -3.15 -24.28 -20.61
C ILE A 12 -2.40 -25.32 -21.45
N GLU A 13 -1.07 -25.32 -21.34
CA GLU A 13 -0.18 -26.22 -22.06
C GLU A 13 1.19 -26.24 -21.39
N GLN A 14 1.99 -27.25 -21.75
CA GLN A 14 3.39 -27.39 -21.34
C GLN A 14 4.12 -28.16 -22.42
N GLY A 15 5.45 -28.10 -22.42
CA GLY A 15 6.22 -28.85 -23.40
C GLY A 15 7.67 -28.42 -23.48
N GLN A 16 8.30 -28.82 -24.58
CA GLN A 16 9.67 -28.48 -24.92
C GLN A 16 9.72 -27.86 -26.32
N LEU A 17 10.43 -26.75 -26.44
CA LEU A 17 10.70 -26.06 -27.71
C LEU A 17 11.89 -26.71 -28.44
N THR A 18 12.05 -26.39 -29.73
CA THR A 18 13.07 -26.99 -30.60
C THR A 18 14.51 -26.75 -30.15
N ASP A 19 14.75 -25.69 -29.38
CA ASP A 19 16.06 -25.34 -28.81
C ASP A 19 16.33 -26.00 -27.44
N GLY A 20 15.44 -26.89 -26.99
CA GLY A 20 15.53 -27.61 -25.73
C GLY A 20 14.93 -26.88 -24.53
N THR A 21 14.43 -25.65 -24.68
CA THR A 21 13.75 -24.91 -23.60
C THR A 21 12.46 -25.61 -23.20
N VAL A 22 12.26 -25.83 -21.90
CA VAL A 22 11.04 -26.42 -21.34
C VAL A 22 10.15 -25.30 -20.82
N PHE A 23 8.83 -25.42 -21.01
CA PHE A 23 7.90 -24.39 -20.58
C PHE A 23 6.62 -24.94 -19.93
N LEU A 24 5.98 -24.09 -19.14
CA LEU A 24 4.67 -24.27 -18.53
C LEU A 24 3.84 -23.00 -18.76
N ARG A 25 2.63 -23.16 -19.30
CA ARG A 25 1.63 -22.09 -19.39
C ARG A 25 0.42 -22.41 -18.55
N THR A 26 0.06 -21.46 -17.70
CA THR A 26 -1.11 -21.55 -16.83
C THR A 26 -1.96 -20.30 -16.98
N ARG A 27 -3.24 -20.39 -16.59
CA ARG A 27 -4.15 -19.25 -16.49
C ARG A 27 -4.73 -19.15 -15.09
N THR A 28 -4.79 -17.93 -14.53
CA THR A 28 -5.53 -17.70 -13.29
C THR A 28 -7.02 -17.94 -13.52
N ARG A 29 -7.69 -18.59 -12.56
CA ARG A 29 -9.09 -18.98 -12.73
C ARG A 29 -10.07 -17.81 -12.73
N LYS A 30 -9.80 -16.77 -11.92
CA LYS A 30 -10.70 -15.62 -11.74
C LYS A 30 -10.37 -14.46 -12.68
N SER A 31 -9.12 -13.98 -12.66
CA SER A 31 -8.71 -12.84 -13.49
C SER A 31 -8.36 -13.20 -14.93
N GLY A 32 -8.23 -14.48 -15.26
CA GLY A 32 -7.92 -14.93 -16.63
C GLY A 32 -6.51 -14.57 -17.11
N ILE A 33 -5.63 -14.11 -16.22
CA ILE A 33 -4.25 -13.76 -16.53
C ILE A 33 -3.50 -15.04 -16.91
N GLU A 34 -2.91 -15.05 -18.10
CA GLU A 34 -1.99 -16.12 -18.49
C GLU A 34 -0.60 -15.84 -17.90
N VAL A 35 0.06 -16.90 -17.47
CA VAL A 35 1.44 -16.89 -17.01
C VAL A 35 2.18 -17.98 -17.76
N ALA A 36 3.30 -17.62 -18.36
CA ALA A 36 4.23 -18.53 -18.98
C ALA A 36 5.54 -18.52 -18.19
N CYS A 37 6.04 -19.70 -17.86
CA CYS A 37 7.36 -19.91 -17.32
C CYS A 37 8.14 -20.76 -18.32
N ALA A 38 9.30 -20.28 -18.75
CA ALA A 38 10.22 -21.01 -19.62
C ALA A 38 11.54 -21.21 -18.86
N MET A 39 12.20 -22.35 -19.05
CA MET A 39 13.50 -22.62 -18.45
C MET A 39 14.43 -23.41 -19.36
N ARG A 40 15.73 -23.16 -19.21
CA ARG A 40 16.79 -24.00 -19.76
C ARG A 40 17.87 -24.24 -18.72
N LEU A 41 18.58 -25.36 -18.87
CA LEU A 41 19.76 -25.68 -18.09
C LEU A 41 21.01 -25.65 -18.98
N ARG A 42 22.13 -25.18 -18.44
CA ARG A 42 23.45 -25.25 -19.07
C ARG A 42 24.43 -25.92 -18.12
N GLY A 43 25.17 -26.89 -18.64
CA GLY A 43 26.24 -27.62 -17.95
C GLY A 43 26.78 -28.71 -18.87
N ASP A 44 27.95 -29.24 -18.55
CA ASP A 44 28.60 -30.32 -19.32
C ASP A 44 27.96 -31.68 -18.97
N THR A 45 26.77 -31.91 -19.53
CA THR A 45 25.95 -33.09 -19.24
C THR A 45 26.19 -34.21 -20.25
N ALA A 46 26.20 -35.45 -19.76
CA ALA A 46 26.28 -36.64 -20.60
C ALA A 46 24.94 -36.97 -21.28
N GLN A 47 23.81 -36.59 -20.66
CA GLN A 47 22.48 -36.90 -21.16
C GLN A 47 21.46 -35.87 -20.69
N THR A 48 20.59 -35.42 -21.59
CA THR A 48 19.41 -34.61 -21.26
C THR A 48 18.14 -35.36 -21.66
N ALA A 49 17.10 -35.31 -20.82
CA ALA A 49 15.79 -35.86 -21.11
C ALA A 49 14.68 -34.90 -20.67
N PHE A 50 13.60 -34.81 -21.44
CA PHE A 50 12.39 -34.08 -21.09
C PHE A 50 11.30 -35.06 -20.63
N TRP A 51 10.71 -34.79 -19.47
CA TRP A 51 9.58 -35.54 -18.94
C TRP A 51 8.35 -34.64 -18.91
N ASP A 52 7.33 -35.03 -19.67
CA ASP A 52 6.06 -34.32 -19.76
C ASP A 52 5.12 -34.75 -18.63
N VAL A 53 5.44 -34.34 -17.40
CA VAL A 53 4.61 -34.60 -16.21
C VAL A 53 3.60 -33.46 -16.05
N GLU A 54 2.31 -33.78 -15.98
CA GLU A 54 1.23 -32.78 -15.92
C GLU A 54 1.46 -31.77 -14.77
N ASN A 55 1.42 -30.47 -15.10
CA ASN A 55 1.74 -29.32 -14.24
C ASN A 55 3.19 -29.24 -13.72
N VAL A 56 4.05 -30.18 -14.10
CA VAL A 56 5.44 -30.28 -13.64
C VAL A 56 6.36 -30.68 -14.80
N PRO A 57 6.36 -29.96 -15.94
CA PRO A 57 7.26 -30.29 -17.05
C PRO A 57 8.71 -30.24 -16.55
N THR A 58 9.43 -31.34 -16.73
CA THR A 58 10.70 -31.59 -16.04
C THR A 58 11.83 -31.80 -17.05
N LEU A 59 12.95 -31.10 -16.82
CA LEU A 59 14.19 -31.32 -17.56
C LEU A 59 15.16 -32.09 -16.65
N GLN A 60 15.57 -33.27 -17.08
CA GLN A 60 16.55 -34.11 -16.39
C GLN A 60 17.90 -34.01 -17.11
N GLN A 61 18.97 -33.81 -16.35
CA GLN A 61 20.35 -33.87 -16.84
C GLN A 61 21.18 -34.84 -16.00
N VAL A 62 22.00 -35.66 -16.67
CA VAL A 62 22.90 -36.63 -16.04
C VAL A 62 24.34 -36.16 -16.21
N TYR A 63 25.11 -36.14 -15.13
CA TYR A 63 26.49 -35.64 -15.13
C TYR A 63 27.47 -36.73 -14.68
N PRO A 64 28.61 -36.89 -15.38
CA PRO A 64 29.69 -37.70 -14.85
C PRO A 64 30.30 -36.99 -13.63
N ALA A 65 30.22 -37.63 -12.47
CA ALA A 65 30.79 -37.10 -11.24
C ALA A 65 32.14 -37.75 -10.93
N HIS A 66 33.15 -36.94 -10.67
CA HIS A 66 34.47 -37.38 -10.22
C HIS A 66 34.78 -36.81 -8.84
N ALA A 67 35.43 -37.60 -7.98
CA ALA A 67 35.79 -37.16 -6.64
C ALA A 67 36.67 -35.89 -6.70
N GLY A 68 36.26 -34.86 -5.97
CA GLY A 68 36.97 -33.58 -5.90
C GLY A 68 36.73 -32.62 -7.06
N GLN A 69 35.90 -32.96 -8.05
CA GLN A 69 35.55 -32.07 -9.16
C GLN A 69 34.12 -31.54 -9.01
N PRO A 70 33.90 -30.20 -9.02
CA PRO A 70 32.57 -29.63 -8.93
C PRO A 70 31.79 -29.84 -10.23
N ILE A 71 30.50 -30.17 -10.11
CA ILE A 71 29.55 -30.10 -11.21
C ILE A 71 28.84 -28.74 -11.10
N VAL A 72 28.94 -27.93 -12.15
CA VAL A 72 28.30 -26.61 -12.21
C VAL A 72 27.16 -26.67 -13.21
N VAL A 73 25.96 -26.30 -12.75
CA VAL A 73 24.76 -26.22 -13.57
C VAL A 73 24.15 -24.84 -13.42
N THR A 74 23.95 -24.17 -14.54
CA THR A 74 23.28 -22.86 -14.58
C THR A 74 21.86 -23.03 -15.07
N LYS A 75 20.89 -22.58 -14.27
CA LYS A 75 19.47 -22.56 -14.63
C LYS A 75 19.06 -21.14 -14.98
N PHE A 76 18.51 -20.97 -16.19
CA PHE A 76 17.89 -19.72 -16.60
C PHE A 76 16.37 -19.91 -16.62
N VAL A 77 15.65 -18.95 -16.07
CA VAL A 77 14.18 -18.95 -16.00
C VAL A 77 13.68 -17.61 -16.51
N GLY A 78 12.75 -17.65 -17.44
CA GLY A 78 11.99 -16.50 -17.90
C GLY A 78 10.54 -16.65 -17.46
N ILE A 79 9.96 -15.58 -16.95
CA ILE A 79 8.55 -15.52 -16.55
C ILE A 79 7.95 -14.33 -17.28
N ALA A 80 6.79 -14.52 -17.88
CA ALA A 80 6.01 -13.44 -18.44
C ALA A 80 4.52 -13.76 -18.34
N THR A 81 3.71 -12.72 -18.37
CA THR A 81 2.27 -12.78 -18.18
C THR A 81 1.55 -12.14 -19.36
N SER A 82 0.24 -12.39 -19.48
CA SER A 82 -0.59 -11.67 -20.44
C SER A 82 -0.69 -10.16 -20.15
N ARG A 83 -0.14 -9.68 -19.02
CA ARG A 83 0.00 -8.26 -18.72
C ARG A 83 1.22 -7.61 -19.39
N ASP A 84 2.19 -8.42 -19.80
CA ASP A 84 3.43 -8.02 -20.49
C ASP A 84 3.25 -8.02 -22.02
N GLY A 85 2.29 -8.81 -22.53
CA GLY A 85 1.93 -8.84 -23.94
C GLY A 85 1.01 -10.02 -24.30
N ASN A 86 0.57 -10.09 -25.56
CA ASN A 86 -0.39 -11.10 -26.03
C ASN A 86 0.19 -12.52 -26.16
N GLN A 87 1.53 -12.66 -26.15
CA GLN A 87 2.23 -13.93 -26.31
C GLN A 87 3.22 -14.14 -25.15
N PRO A 88 2.73 -14.43 -23.93
CA PRO A 88 3.58 -14.54 -22.75
C PRO A 88 4.66 -15.63 -22.88
N LEU A 89 4.39 -16.73 -23.59
CA LEU A 89 5.39 -17.77 -23.81
C LEU A 89 6.59 -17.27 -24.63
N ASP A 90 6.33 -16.52 -25.70
CA ASP A 90 7.39 -15.99 -26.57
C ASP A 90 8.25 -14.97 -25.81
N ILE A 91 7.63 -14.16 -24.94
CA ILE A 91 8.33 -13.21 -24.05
C ILE A 91 9.19 -13.96 -23.02
N ALA A 92 8.62 -14.95 -22.32
CA ALA A 92 9.35 -15.77 -21.35
C ALA A 92 10.52 -16.52 -22.00
N HIS A 93 10.30 -17.08 -23.19
CA HIS A 93 11.34 -17.74 -23.98
C HIS A 93 12.44 -16.76 -24.40
N HIS A 94 12.08 -15.56 -24.87
CA HIS A 94 13.04 -14.52 -25.21
C HIS A 94 13.95 -14.16 -24.01
N HIS A 95 13.38 -13.98 -22.81
CA HIS A 95 14.17 -13.73 -21.60
C HIS A 95 15.17 -14.85 -21.30
N VAL A 96 14.74 -16.11 -21.46
CA VAL A 96 15.63 -17.27 -21.30
C VAL A 96 16.77 -17.25 -22.32
N GLN A 97 16.48 -16.91 -23.58
CA GLN A 97 17.48 -16.91 -24.65
C GLN A 97 18.48 -15.76 -24.54
N ALA A 98 18.01 -14.56 -24.13
CA ALA A 98 18.83 -13.37 -23.95
C ALA A 98 19.92 -13.55 -22.86
N ALA A 99 19.70 -14.40 -21.86
CA ALA A 99 20.68 -14.66 -20.82
C ALA A 99 21.81 -15.58 -21.33
N HIS A 100 22.91 -15.02 -21.81
CA HIS A 100 24.00 -15.76 -22.43
C HIS A 100 24.72 -16.73 -21.49
N ASP A 101 25.27 -16.25 -20.37
CA ASP A 101 25.96 -17.07 -19.37
C ASP A 101 25.87 -16.46 -17.97
N TRP A 102 26.19 -17.23 -16.93
CA TRP A 102 26.10 -16.77 -15.54
C TRP A 102 26.92 -15.51 -15.25
N ALA A 103 28.15 -15.44 -15.78
CA ALA A 103 29.06 -14.33 -15.48
C ALA A 103 28.52 -13.01 -16.06
N SER A 104 28.05 -13.04 -17.31
CA SER A 104 27.42 -11.90 -17.98
C SER A 104 26.13 -11.45 -17.28
N THR A 105 25.27 -12.38 -16.87
CA THR A 105 24.03 -12.08 -16.14
C THR A 105 24.31 -11.51 -14.75
N LEU A 106 25.29 -12.06 -14.02
CA LEU A 106 25.70 -11.54 -12.72
C LEU A 106 26.30 -10.13 -12.84
N ALA A 107 27.16 -9.89 -13.84
CA ALA A 107 27.74 -8.57 -14.08
C ALA A 107 26.66 -7.52 -14.38
N ALA A 108 25.68 -7.86 -15.24
CA ALA A 108 24.57 -6.97 -15.55
C ALA A 108 23.68 -6.69 -14.32
N GLN A 109 23.45 -7.70 -13.48
CA GLN A 109 22.72 -7.52 -12.22
C GLN A 109 23.50 -6.64 -11.23
N GLN A 110 24.81 -6.85 -11.08
CA GLN A 110 25.66 -6.02 -10.22
C GLN A 110 25.65 -4.55 -10.68
N GLU A 111 25.77 -4.31 -11.98
CA GLU A 111 25.71 -2.96 -12.55
C GLU A 111 24.35 -2.29 -12.29
N ALA A 112 23.25 -3.05 -12.42
CA ALA A 112 21.93 -2.55 -12.06
C ALA A 112 21.85 -2.15 -10.59
N TRP A 113 22.36 -2.97 -9.67
CA TRP A 113 22.37 -2.65 -8.24
C TRP A 113 23.29 -1.48 -7.89
N THR A 114 24.43 -1.33 -8.58
CA THR A 114 25.28 -0.14 -8.41
C THR A 114 24.48 1.13 -8.68
N ARG A 115 23.72 1.18 -9.78
CA ARG A 115 22.87 2.35 -10.10
C ARG A 115 21.77 2.60 -9.07
N GLU A 116 21.18 1.55 -8.49
CA GLU A 116 20.19 1.70 -7.42
C GLU A 116 20.83 2.29 -6.17
N TRP A 117 21.97 1.74 -5.73
CA TRP A 117 22.67 2.22 -4.54
C TRP A 117 23.19 3.64 -4.71
N GLU A 118 23.68 4.02 -5.89
CA GLU A 118 24.09 5.41 -6.20
C GLU A 118 22.97 6.44 -5.93
N ARG A 119 21.69 6.04 -6.02
CA ARG A 119 20.54 6.94 -5.85
C ARG A 119 19.99 6.99 -4.43
N CYS A 120 20.12 5.94 -3.65
CA CYS A 120 19.39 5.79 -2.38
C CYS A 120 20.25 5.30 -1.21
N HIS A 121 21.55 5.10 -1.39
CA HIS A 121 22.42 4.64 -0.33
C HIS A 121 22.51 5.65 0.82
N VAL A 122 22.39 5.13 2.04
CA VAL A 122 22.60 5.85 3.30
C VAL A 122 23.72 5.12 4.05
N GLU A 123 24.73 5.86 4.48
CA GLU A 123 25.84 5.35 5.27
C GLU A 123 25.70 5.81 6.73
N ILE A 124 25.75 4.87 7.67
CA ILE A 124 25.75 5.16 9.11
C ILE A 124 27.13 4.81 9.68
N ASN A 125 27.88 5.83 10.06
CA ASN A 125 29.22 5.66 10.63
C ASN A 125 29.14 5.49 12.15
N GLY A 126 29.74 4.43 12.69
CA GLY A 126 29.83 4.15 14.13
C GLY A 126 28.75 3.20 14.66
N ASP A 127 27.87 2.68 13.81
CA ASP A 127 26.86 1.67 14.14
C ASP A 127 26.63 0.72 12.94
N ASP A 128 27.42 -0.35 12.87
CA ASP A 128 27.38 -1.32 11.77
C ASP A 128 26.03 -2.06 11.68
N GLU A 129 25.34 -2.24 12.81
CA GLU A 129 24.03 -2.90 12.86
C GLU A 129 22.95 -1.99 12.26
N ALA A 130 22.94 -0.70 12.63
CA ALA A 130 22.04 0.28 12.04
C ALA A 130 22.30 0.47 10.52
N ASP A 131 23.56 0.55 10.11
CA ASP A 131 23.94 0.64 8.68
C ASP A 131 23.40 -0.56 7.89
N LEU A 132 23.60 -1.79 8.39
CA LEU A 132 23.08 -3.00 7.75
C LEU A 132 21.55 -3.04 7.74
N ALA A 133 20.89 -2.65 8.83
CA ALA A 133 19.44 -2.66 8.95
C ALA A 133 18.77 -1.67 7.96
N VAL A 134 19.35 -0.48 7.79
CA VAL A 134 18.86 0.52 6.82
C VAL A 134 19.08 0.02 5.39
N ARG A 135 20.27 -0.52 5.07
CA ARG A 135 20.54 -1.12 3.76
C ARG A 135 19.56 -2.26 3.45
N PHE A 136 19.31 -3.15 4.42
CA PHE A 136 18.33 -4.22 4.25
C PHE A 136 16.91 -3.69 3.99
N SER A 137 16.49 -2.66 4.73
CA SER A 137 15.17 -2.05 4.56
C SER A 137 14.99 -1.41 3.18
N ILE A 138 15.99 -0.66 2.72
CA ILE A 138 16.00 -0.07 1.37
C ILE A 138 16.00 -1.15 0.29
N PHE A 139 16.81 -2.21 0.46
CA PHE A 139 16.83 -3.36 -0.45
C PHE A 139 15.42 -3.98 -0.61
N GLN A 140 14.69 -4.19 0.49
CA GLN A 140 13.35 -4.77 0.47
C GLN A 140 12.34 -3.90 -0.30
N LEU A 141 12.44 -2.57 -0.19
CA LEU A 141 11.61 -1.64 -0.95
C LEU A 141 11.96 -1.69 -2.44
N LEU A 142 13.25 -1.69 -2.79
CA LEU A 142 13.71 -1.67 -4.17
C LEU A 142 13.34 -2.93 -4.98
N ILE A 143 13.31 -4.10 -4.34
CA ILE A 143 12.91 -5.35 -5.01
C ILE A 143 11.40 -5.47 -5.20
N ALA A 144 10.61 -4.71 -4.42
CA ALA A 144 9.15 -4.70 -4.52
C ALA A 144 8.62 -3.59 -5.46
N ALA A 145 9.47 -2.62 -5.80
CA ALA A 145 9.09 -1.43 -6.54
C ALA A 145 8.66 -1.71 -7.99
N PRO A 146 7.50 -1.22 -8.45
CA PRO A 146 7.07 -1.39 -9.83
C PRO A 146 7.74 -0.37 -10.77
N ARG A 147 8.70 -0.87 -11.54
CA ARG A 147 9.53 -0.02 -12.42
C ARG A 147 8.89 0.28 -13.78
N HIS A 148 8.09 -0.65 -14.29
CA HIS A 148 7.58 -0.62 -15.68
C HIS A 148 6.08 -0.88 -15.80
N ASP A 149 5.37 -1.03 -14.68
CA ASP A 149 3.91 -1.23 -14.67
C ASP A 149 3.27 -0.23 -13.71
N ASN A 150 2.51 0.71 -14.24
CA ASN A 150 1.77 1.69 -13.46
C ASN A 150 0.37 1.21 -13.04
N ARG A 151 0.06 -0.07 -13.29
CA ARG A 151 -1.20 -0.73 -12.90
C ARG A 151 -1.02 -1.63 -11.68
N VAL A 152 0.06 -1.47 -10.91
CA VAL A 152 0.30 -2.22 -9.67
C VAL A 152 0.81 -1.30 -8.57
N ASN A 153 0.65 -1.77 -7.34
CA ASN A 153 1.14 -1.09 -6.15
C ASN A 153 1.92 -2.11 -5.27
N ILE A 154 2.58 -1.64 -4.21
CA ILE A 154 3.38 -2.49 -3.33
C ILE A 154 2.47 -3.06 -2.23
N GLY A 155 2.32 -4.38 -2.20
CA GLY A 155 1.55 -5.05 -1.15
C GLY A 155 2.20 -4.92 0.24
N ALA A 156 1.42 -4.99 1.31
CA ALA A 156 1.90 -4.81 2.69
C ALA A 156 3.02 -5.80 3.11
N LYS A 157 3.09 -6.98 2.49
CA LYS A 157 4.19 -7.96 2.64
C LYS A 157 5.01 -8.13 1.35
N THR A 158 5.08 -7.07 0.55
CA THR A 158 5.76 -7.04 -0.76
C THR A 158 5.38 -8.25 -1.62
N LEU A 159 6.37 -8.94 -2.18
CA LEU A 159 6.25 -10.26 -2.81
C LEU A 159 6.95 -11.34 -1.97
N SER A 160 7.12 -11.09 -0.66
CA SER A 160 7.88 -11.97 0.25
C SER A 160 7.06 -13.13 0.81
N GLY A 161 5.73 -13.10 0.68
CA GLY A 161 4.85 -14.16 1.17
C GLY A 161 3.37 -13.86 0.94
N PHE A 162 2.50 -14.70 1.51
CA PHE A 162 1.05 -14.63 1.32
C PHE A 162 0.30 -13.76 2.34
N GLY A 163 0.99 -13.25 3.37
CA GLY A 163 0.40 -12.34 4.35
C GLY A 163 -0.20 -11.11 3.66
N TYR A 164 -1.42 -10.74 4.04
CA TYR A 164 -2.20 -9.67 3.39
C TYR A 164 -2.40 -9.84 1.87
N ARG A 165 -2.18 -11.05 1.32
CA ARG A 165 -2.56 -11.45 -0.05
C ARG A 165 -2.02 -10.54 -1.16
N GLY A 166 -0.94 -9.80 -0.91
CA GLY A 166 -0.38 -8.83 -1.85
C GLY A 166 -1.24 -7.57 -2.04
N HIS A 167 -2.20 -7.31 -1.16
CA HIS A 167 -3.05 -6.13 -1.21
C HIS A 167 -2.24 -4.88 -0.81
N ALA A 168 -2.53 -3.76 -1.48
CA ALA A 168 -1.97 -2.45 -1.19
C ALA A 168 -2.90 -1.67 -0.26
N PHE A 169 -2.30 -1.02 0.74
CA PHE A 169 -2.94 -0.26 1.81
C PHE A 169 -2.41 1.18 1.78
N TRP A 170 -2.80 2.01 2.75
CA TRP A 170 -2.17 3.32 3.00
C TRP A 170 -0.66 3.21 3.28
N ASP A 171 -0.16 2.03 3.66
CA ASP A 171 1.24 1.68 3.83
C ASP A 171 2.11 2.16 2.65
N THR A 172 1.61 1.98 1.42
CA THR A 172 2.36 2.41 0.25
C THR A 172 2.51 3.92 0.25
N GLU A 173 1.40 4.65 0.30
CA GLU A 173 1.39 6.10 0.15
C GLU A 173 2.08 6.85 1.30
N ILE A 174 1.94 6.36 2.53
CA ILE A 174 2.44 7.05 3.72
C ILE A 174 3.85 6.63 4.12
N PHE A 175 4.20 5.34 3.98
CA PHE A 175 5.47 4.81 4.51
C PHE A 175 6.48 4.49 3.42
N MET A 176 6.05 3.91 2.29
CA MET A 176 6.97 3.43 1.26
C MET A 176 7.27 4.49 0.20
N LEU A 177 6.25 5.24 -0.22
CA LEU A 177 6.32 6.23 -1.29
C LEU A 177 7.35 7.35 -1.03
N PRO A 178 7.54 7.88 0.21
CA PRO A 178 8.52 8.94 0.46
C PRO A 178 9.94 8.61 -0.01
N LEU A 179 10.40 7.37 0.17
CA LEU A 179 11.71 6.94 -0.34
C LEU A 179 11.78 7.18 -1.85
N PHE A 180 10.76 6.75 -2.59
CA PHE A 180 10.72 6.89 -4.04
C PHE A 180 10.49 8.32 -4.49
N ILE A 181 9.73 9.15 -3.77
CA ILE A 181 9.60 10.58 -4.10
C ILE A 181 10.98 11.24 -4.18
N TYR A 182 11.87 10.95 -3.24
CA TYR A 182 13.18 11.61 -3.17
C TYR A 182 14.31 10.88 -3.91
N THR A 183 14.20 9.58 -4.16
CA THR A 183 15.27 8.79 -4.80
C THR A 183 14.89 8.25 -6.19
N ALA A 184 13.60 8.04 -6.45
CA ALA A 184 13.05 7.55 -7.71
C ALA A 184 11.65 8.05 -8.08
N PRO A 185 11.53 9.34 -8.46
CA PRO A 185 10.25 9.96 -8.79
C PRO A 185 9.45 9.22 -9.87
N ASP A 186 10.13 8.53 -10.79
CA ASP A 186 9.49 7.71 -11.81
C ASP A 186 8.73 6.51 -11.22
N ILE A 187 9.31 5.86 -10.20
CA ILE A 187 8.66 4.78 -9.45
C ILE A 187 7.52 5.35 -8.61
N ALA A 188 7.73 6.48 -7.92
CA ALA A 188 6.67 7.14 -7.17
C ALA A 188 5.47 7.50 -8.05
N ARG A 189 5.73 7.98 -9.28
CA ARG A 189 4.69 8.25 -10.26
C ARG A 189 3.91 7.01 -10.66
N ASN A 190 4.57 5.86 -10.86
CA ASN A 190 3.89 4.61 -11.19
C ASN A 190 2.94 4.17 -10.07
N LEU A 191 3.35 4.31 -8.81
CA LEU A 191 2.53 3.99 -7.64
C LEU A 191 1.28 4.88 -7.54
N LEU A 192 1.42 6.18 -7.84
CA LEU A 192 0.30 7.12 -7.84
C LEU A 192 -0.58 6.98 -9.10
N ASP A 193 0.00 6.63 -10.24
CA ASP A 193 -0.74 6.29 -11.46
C ASP A 193 -1.65 5.09 -11.23
N TYR A 194 -1.23 4.09 -10.43
CA TYR A 194 -2.11 3.01 -10.02
C TYR A 194 -3.36 3.53 -9.29
N ARG A 195 -3.20 4.48 -8.36
CA ARG A 195 -4.34 5.13 -7.68
C ARG A 195 -5.23 5.88 -8.68
N TYR A 196 -4.63 6.62 -9.62
CA TYR A 196 -5.39 7.26 -10.70
C TYR A 196 -6.21 6.26 -11.54
N LEU A 197 -5.59 5.16 -11.96
CA LEU A 197 -6.24 4.13 -12.78
C LEU A 197 -7.34 3.36 -12.01
N THR A 198 -7.26 3.33 -10.68
CA THR A 198 -8.27 2.71 -9.79
C THR A 198 -9.30 3.70 -9.24
N LEU A 199 -9.20 4.98 -9.57
CA LEU A 199 -10.17 6.03 -9.20
C LEU A 199 -11.62 5.68 -9.56
N PRO A 200 -11.94 5.04 -10.72
CA PRO A 200 -13.30 4.59 -11.00
C PRO A 200 -13.85 3.59 -9.97
N ALA A 201 -13.02 2.70 -9.43
CA ALA A 201 -13.43 1.75 -8.39
C ALA A 201 -13.67 2.47 -7.05
N ALA A 202 -12.84 3.46 -6.71
CA ALA A 202 -13.03 4.30 -5.52
C ALA A 202 -14.35 5.10 -5.58
N ARG A 203 -14.70 5.64 -6.76
CA ARG A 203 -16.01 6.28 -7.02
C ARG A 203 -17.16 5.28 -6.87
N ALA A 204 -16.99 4.06 -7.38
CA ALA A 204 -18.00 3.02 -7.27
C ALA A 204 -18.24 2.61 -5.81
N LYS A 205 -17.17 2.47 -5.00
CA LYS A 205 -17.24 2.19 -3.57
C LYS A 205 -18.02 3.29 -2.83
N ALA A 206 -17.66 4.55 -3.03
CA ALA A 206 -18.37 5.68 -2.43
C ALA A 206 -19.88 5.66 -2.79
N ARG A 207 -20.21 5.46 -4.07
CA ARG A 207 -21.59 5.40 -4.54
C ARG A 207 -22.40 4.25 -3.93
N VAL A 208 -21.80 3.06 -3.79
CA VAL A 208 -22.46 1.91 -3.15
C VAL A 208 -22.77 2.23 -1.68
N ALA A 209 -21.90 2.98 -1.01
CA ALA A 209 -22.11 3.46 0.36
C ALA A 209 -23.02 4.70 0.46
N GLY A 210 -23.57 5.20 -0.66
CA GLY A 210 -24.48 6.35 -0.67
C GLY A 210 -23.79 7.72 -0.68
N TYR A 211 -22.47 7.77 -0.93
CA TYR A 211 -21.69 9.00 -1.00
C TYR A 211 -21.29 9.34 -2.44
N GLU A 212 -20.96 10.61 -2.66
CA GLU A 212 -20.24 11.04 -3.87
C GLU A 212 -18.73 11.04 -3.63
N GLY A 213 -17.95 11.32 -4.67
CA GLY A 213 -16.49 11.44 -4.57
C GLY A 213 -15.77 10.09 -4.69
N ALA A 214 -14.50 10.08 -4.31
CA ALA A 214 -13.66 8.88 -4.32
C ALA A 214 -13.36 8.39 -2.90
N TRP A 215 -13.89 7.21 -2.55
CA TRP A 215 -13.51 6.45 -1.37
C TRP A 215 -12.65 5.26 -1.79
N TYR A 216 -11.33 5.35 -1.63
CA TYR A 216 -10.43 4.26 -2.01
C TYR A 216 -10.68 3.01 -1.16
N ALA A 217 -10.39 1.85 -1.76
CA ALA A 217 -10.36 0.58 -1.04
C ALA A 217 -9.32 0.63 0.09
N TRP A 218 -9.68 0.11 1.26
CA TRP A 218 -8.75 -0.08 2.37
C TRP A 218 -7.65 -1.07 1.98
N GLU A 219 -8.09 -2.22 1.43
CA GLU A 219 -7.24 -3.19 0.77
C GLU A 219 -7.54 -3.18 -0.72
N SER A 220 -6.54 -2.81 -1.52
CA SER A 220 -6.67 -2.68 -2.97
C SER A 220 -5.82 -3.73 -3.69
N ALA A 221 -6.37 -4.34 -4.75
CA ALA A 221 -5.69 -5.33 -5.58
C ALA A 221 -5.61 -4.87 -7.06
N ASP A 222 -5.90 -5.74 -8.03
CA ASP A 222 -5.76 -5.45 -9.46
C ASP A 222 -6.83 -4.49 -10.01
N THR A 223 -8.06 -4.54 -9.50
CA THR A 223 -9.19 -3.72 -9.99
C THR A 223 -9.38 -2.40 -9.26
N GLY A 224 -8.78 -2.24 -8.08
CA GLY A 224 -9.06 -1.13 -7.17
C GLY A 224 -10.33 -1.28 -6.34
N GLU A 225 -11.08 -2.37 -6.52
CA GLU A 225 -12.25 -2.68 -5.69
C GLU A 225 -11.82 -3.06 -4.27
N GLU A 226 -12.73 -2.87 -3.31
CA GLU A 226 -12.51 -3.28 -1.93
C GLU A 226 -12.37 -4.80 -1.85
N VAL A 227 -11.19 -5.25 -1.39
CA VAL A 227 -10.89 -6.68 -1.19
C VAL A 227 -10.57 -7.03 0.26
N THR A 228 -10.76 -6.10 1.19
CA THR A 228 -10.64 -6.37 2.62
C THR A 228 -11.54 -7.55 2.99
N PRO A 229 -11.00 -8.62 3.62
CA PRO A 229 -11.82 -9.73 4.05
C PRO A 229 -12.87 -9.27 5.06
N THR A 230 -14.15 -9.53 4.81
CA THR A 230 -15.22 -9.20 5.79
C THR A 230 -15.06 -10.00 7.09
N TRP A 231 -14.52 -11.22 7.00
CA TRP A 231 -14.41 -12.15 8.12
C TRP A 231 -13.04 -12.81 8.16
N VAL A 232 -12.48 -12.93 9.36
CA VAL A 232 -11.23 -13.67 9.63
C VAL A 232 -11.44 -14.62 10.81
N PRO A 233 -10.64 -15.70 10.94
CA PRO A 233 -10.70 -16.56 12.12
C PRO A 233 -10.36 -15.79 13.40
N ASP A 234 -11.24 -15.86 14.40
CA ASP A 234 -11.08 -15.18 15.68
C ASP A 234 -9.76 -15.55 16.38
N PHE A 235 -9.19 -14.62 17.16
CA PHE A 235 -7.89 -14.83 17.81
C PHE A 235 -7.93 -15.91 18.90
N GLN A 236 -9.01 -15.95 19.69
CA GLN A 236 -9.15 -16.83 20.85
C GLN A 236 -9.78 -18.17 20.47
N ASP A 237 -10.74 -18.18 19.54
CA ASP A 237 -11.39 -19.38 19.04
C ASP A 237 -11.41 -19.40 17.50
N LYS A 238 -10.43 -20.08 16.90
CA LYS A 238 -10.30 -20.21 15.44
C LYS A 238 -11.48 -20.91 14.74
N LYS A 239 -12.45 -21.44 15.49
CA LYS A 239 -13.72 -21.96 14.94
C LYS A 239 -14.79 -20.88 14.77
N LYS A 240 -14.57 -19.70 15.33
CA LYS A 240 -15.42 -18.52 15.18
C LYS A 240 -14.80 -17.56 14.16
N LEU A 241 -15.67 -16.71 13.61
CA LEU A 241 -15.26 -15.63 12.71
C LEU A 241 -15.40 -14.30 13.46
N ALA A 242 -14.36 -13.48 13.33
CA ALA A 242 -14.36 -12.08 13.71
C ALA A 242 -14.67 -11.22 12.49
N ARG A 243 -15.53 -10.22 12.66
CA ARG A 243 -15.83 -9.22 11.64
C ARG A 243 -14.66 -8.24 11.55
N VAL A 244 -14.18 -7.98 10.35
CA VAL A 244 -13.13 -6.96 10.10
C VAL A 244 -13.78 -5.74 9.50
N TRP A 245 -13.79 -4.62 10.21
CA TRP A 245 -14.53 -3.41 9.81
C TRP A 245 -13.74 -2.39 9.00
N THR A 246 -12.42 -2.58 8.84
CA THR A 246 -11.53 -1.59 8.21
C THR A 246 -11.95 -1.23 6.79
N GLY A 247 -12.35 -2.20 5.97
CA GLY A 247 -12.87 -1.96 4.61
C GLY A 247 -14.12 -1.07 4.56
N ASP A 248 -14.90 -1.06 5.65
CA ASP A 248 -16.16 -0.33 5.78
C ASP A 248 -16.02 1.01 6.52
N LEU A 249 -15.08 1.13 7.46
CA LEU A 249 -15.03 2.27 8.40
C LEU A 249 -13.70 3.05 8.37
N ALA A 250 -12.61 2.49 7.84
CA ALA A 250 -11.32 3.18 7.75
C ALA A 250 -11.29 4.11 6.52
N ILE A 251 -12.00 5.24 6.64
CA ILE A 251 -12.19 6.20 5.53
C ILE A 251 -10.96 7.06 5.24
N HIS A 252 -9.99 7.08 6.16
CA HIS A 252 -8.83 7.97 6.08
C HIS A 252 -7.92 7.70 4.87
N ILE A 253 -7.93 6.47 4.32
CA ILE A 253 -7.19 6.07 3.11
C ILE A 253 -7.33 7.06 1.95
N SER A 254 -8.51 7.66 1.77
CA SER A 254 -8.72 8.66 0.71
C SER A 254 -7.95 9.96 0.93
N ALA A 255 -7.78 10.39 2.19
CA ALA A 255 -6.96 11.56 2.51
C ALA A 255 -5.47 11.22 2.39
N ASP A 256 -5.08 10.00 2.76
CA ASP A 256 -3.70 9.53 2.66
C ASP A 256 -3.21 9.49 1.20
N VAL A 257 -4.05 9.00 0.29
CA VAL A 257 -3.77 9.03 -1.15
C VAL A 257 -3.65 10.46 -1.67
N ALA A 258 -4.54 11.37 -1.25
CA ALA A 258 -4.45 12.78 -1.63
C ALA A 258 -3.19 13.45 -1.08
N TYR A 259 -2.79 13.11 0.15
CA TYR A 259 -1.55 13.54 0.78
C TYR A 259 -0.33 13.11 -0.03
N ALA A 260 -0.24 11.83 -0.37
CA ALA A 260 0.84 11.31 -1.21
C ALA A 260 0.93 11.99 -2.59
N VAL A 261 -0.22 12.26 -3.23
CA VAL A 261 -0.27 13.02 -4.50
C VAL A 261 0.33 14.42 -4.33
N GLN A 262 -0.01 15.12 -3.25
CA GLN A 262 0.54 16.45 -2.95
C GLN A 262 2.03 16.40 -2.69
N GLN A 263 2.50 15.48 -1.84
CA GLN A 263 3.92 15.35 -1.50
C GLN A 263 4.75 15.07 -2.75
N TYR A 264 4.28 14.19 -3.64
CA TYR A 264 4.93 13.92 -4.92
C TYR A 264 5.01 15.18 -5.79
N TRP A 265 3.89 15.87 -6.00
CA TRP A 265 3.86 17.06 -6.87
C TRP A 265 4.73 18.19 -6.31
N GLN A 266 4.66 18.46 -5.01
CA GLN A 266 5.45 19.51 -4.36
C GLN A 266 6.95 19.22 -4.39
N ALA A 267 7.36 17.96 -4.21
CA ALA A 267 8.77 17.58 -4.24
C ALA A 267 9.37 17.55 -5.66
N THR A 268 8.58 17.17 -6.67
CA THR A 268 9.07 16.96 -8.05
C THR A 268 8.81 18.14 -8.98
N GLY A 269 7.80 18.96 -8.70
CA GLY A 269 7.34 20.01 -9.61
C GLY A 269 6.68 19.48 -10.89
N ASP A 270 6.25 18.22 -10.95
CA ASP A 270 5.62 17.61 -12.13
C ASP A 270 4.18 18.15 -12.34
N ASN A 271 4.11 19.39 -12.81
CA ASN A 271 2.85 20.08 -13.11
C ASN A 271 2.04 19.35 -14.19
N GLY A 272 2.70 18.72 -15.16
CA GLY A 272 2.02 18.00 -16.24
C GLY A 272 1.24 16.82 -15.69
N TRP A 273 1.90 15.96 -14.91
CA TRP A 273 1.24 14.85 -14.25
C TRP A 273 0.15 15.32 -13.26
N TYR A 274 0.42 16.38 -12.50
CA TYR A 274 -0.56 16.91 -11.55
C TYR A 274 -1.82 17.43 -12.23
N ILE A 275 -1.69 18.19 -13.32
CA ILE A 275 -2.83 18.69 -14.12
C ILE A 275 -3.62 17.53 -14.73
N GLU A 276 -2.93 16.54 -15.30
CA GLU A 276 -3.59 15.44 -16.00
C GLU A 276 -4.26 14.44 -15.06
N ARG A 277 -3.68 14.20 -13.87
CA ARG A 277 -4.05 13.07 -13.00
C ARG A 277 -4.19 13.45 -11.54
N GLY A 278 -3.16 14.06 -10.95
CA GLY A 278 -3.10 14.31 -9.51
C GLY A 278 -4.25 15.19 -8.99
N ALA A 279 -4.58 16.27 -9.69
CA ALA A 279 -5.61 17.20 -9.27
C ALA A 279 -7.01 16.57 -9.26
N GLU A 280 -7.30 15.63 -10.16
CA GLU A 280 -8.57 14.88 -10.15
C GLU A 280 -8.70 14.04 -8.89
N ILE A 281 -7.63 13.33 -8.47
CA ILE A 281 -7.61 12.53 -7.25
C ILE A 281 -7.87 13.40 -6.01
N VAL A 282 -7.15 14.52 -5.89
CA VAL A 282 -7.27 15.43 -4.74
C VAL A 282 -8.68 16.00 -4.64
N LEU A 283 -9.24 16.50 -5.75
CA LEU A 283 -10.60 17.06 -5.76
C LEU A 283 -11.67 16.01 -5.47
N ASP A 284 -11.53 14.81 -6.00
CA ASP A 284 -12.56 13.78 -5.89
C ASP A 284 -12.58 13.12 -4.49
N THR A 285 -11.42 12.96 -3.87
CA THR A 285 -11.32 12.53 -2.46
C THR A 285 -11.83 13.64 -1.51
N ALA A 286 -11.54 14.92 -1.77
CA ALA A 286 -12.15 16.03 -1.04
C ALA A 286 -13.68 16.04 -1.18
N LYS A 287 -14.20 15.76 -2.39
CA LYS A 287 -15.64 15.62 -2.64
C LYS A 287 -16.26 14.52 -1.77
N PHE A 288 -15.57 13.40 -1.60
CA PHE A 288 -16.01 12.32 -0.70
C PHE A 288 -16.08 12.78 0.75
N PHE A 289 -15.04 13.44 1.26
CA PHE A 289 -15.05 13.91 2.64
C PHE A 289 -16.12 14.96 2.92
N VAL A 290 -16.45 15.82 1.95
CA VAL A 290 -17.58 16.75 2.10
C VAL A 290 -18.91 16.01 2.08
N ALA A 291 -19.09 15.02 1.19
CA ALA A 291 -20.32 14.22 1.13
C ALA A 291 -20.53 13.35 2.38
N ARG A 292 -19.44 12.90 3.01
CA ARG A 292 -19.45 12.06 4.22
C ARG A 292 -19.58 12.84 5.52
N ALA A 293 -19.31 14.15 5.51
CA ALA A 293 -19.28 14.99 6.70
C ALA A 293 -20.69 15.17 7.32
N GLU A 294 -20.77 15.05 8.64
CA GLU A 294 -22.01 15.16 9.39
C GLU A 294 -22.03 16.44 10.22
N TRP A 295 -23.10 17.22 10.15
CA TRP A 295 -23.28 18.39 11.00
C TRP A 295 -23.71 17.97 12.41
N LEU A 296 -22.83 18.14 13.39
CA LEU A 296 -23.10 17.89 14.81
C LEU A 296 -23.71 19.15 15.44
N ALA A 297 -25.04 19.22 15.43
CA ALA A 297 -25.79 20.43 15.77
C ALA A 297 -25.60 20.91 17.21
N ASP A 298 -25.37 19.98 18.14
CA ASP A 298 -25.08 20.24 19.56
C ASP A 298 -23.69 20.88 19.77
N ARG A 299 -22.75 20.63 18.85
CA ARG A 299 -21.37 21.15 18.89
C ARG A 299 -21.13 22.31 17.92
N GLY A 300 -22.01 22.51 16.94
CA GLY A 300 -21.88 23.54 15.92
C GLY A 300 -20.70 23.31 14.97
N CYS A 301 -20.32 22.06 14.73
CA CYS A 301 -19.19 21.67 13.89
C CYS A 301 -19.53 20.44 13.03
N TYR A 302 -18.72 20.17 12.00
CA TYR A 302 -18.78 18.96 11.18
C TYR A 302 -17.86 17.88 11.72
N GLY A 303 -18.28 16.63 11.65
CA GLY A 303 -17.52 15.49 12.11
C GLY A 303 -17.72 14.25 11.25
N TYR A 304 -16.98 13.19 11.58
CA TYR A 304 -17.14 11.87 11.01
C TYR A 304 -17.45 10.90 12.16
N THR A 305 -18.69 10.40 12.22
CA THR A 305 -19.09 9.38 13.20
C THR A 305 -18.95 7.99 12.61
N ASP A 306 -18.84 6.96 13.45
CA ASP A 306 -18.74 5.56 13.02
C ASP A 306 -17.57 5.31 12.03
N VAL A 307 -16.34 5.51 12.51
CA VAL A 307 -15.11 5.35 11.72
C VAL A 307 -14.08 4.47 12.44
N ILE A 308 -13.02 4.11 11.71
CA ILE A 308 -11.76 3.57 12.24
C ILE A 308 -10.64 4.55 11.87
N GLY A 309 -9.81 4.93 12.85
CA GLY A 309 -8.58 5.70 12.62
C GLY A 309 -7.37 4.79 12.32
N PRO A 310 -6.15 5.33 12.20
CA PRO A 310 -4.94 4.52 12.11
C PRO A 310 -4.79 3.49 13.24
N ASP A 311 -5.30 3.79 14.43
CA ASP A 311 -5.42 2.82 15.51
C ASP A 311 -6.62 1.87 15.29
N GLU A 312 -6.35 0.72 14.68
CA GLU A 312 -7.37 -0.29 14.38
C GLU A 312 -7.83 -1.13 15.60
N TYR A 313 -7.33 -0.85 16.81
CA TYR A 313 -7.88 -1.50 18.01
C TYR A 313 -9.22 -0.91 18.41
N HIS A 314 -9.53 0.30 17.93
CA HIS A 314 -10.76 0.98 18.21
C HIS A 314 -11.60 1.11 16.94
N ASP A 315 -12.77 0.48 16.95
CA ASP A 315 -13.75 0.55 15.87
C ASP A 315 -15.02 1.26 16.29
N HIS A 316 -15.83 1.67 15.31
CA HIS A 316 -17.06 2.43 15.53
C HIS A 316 -16.85 3.71 16.37
N VAL A 317 -15.68 4.34 16.26
CA VAL A 317 -15.36 5.57 17.01
C VAL A 317 -15.93 6.80 16.32
N ASN A 318 -16.11 7.89 17.08
CA ASN A 318 -16.59 9.16 16.55
C ASN A 318 -15.50 10.22 16.60
N ASN A 319 -15.41 11.03 15.54
CA ASN A 319 -14.53 12.18 15.46
C ASN A 319 -13.06 11.83 15.74
N ASN A 320 -12.56 10.75 15.13
CA ASN A 320 -11.15 10.42 15.18
C ASN A 320 -10.31 11.61 14.69
N ALA A 321 -9.36 12.06 15.50
CA ALA A 321 -8.61 13.29 15.26
C ALA A 321 -7.79 13.22 13.96
N TYR A 322 -7.14 12.09 13.69
CA TYR A 322 -6.42 11.86 12.43
C TYR A 322 -7.37 12.01 11.24
N THR A 323 -8.49 11.28 11.25
CA THR A 323 -9.47 11.28 10.16
C THR A 323 -10.07 12.67 9.93
N ASN A 324 -10.55 13.34 10.98
CA ASN A 324 -11.14 14.67 10.88
C ASN A 324 -10.15 15.69 10.30
N LEU A 325 -8.92 15.70 10.79
CA LEU A 325 -7.92 16.71 10.39
C LEU A 325 -7.29 16.42 9.03
N MET A 326 -7.09 15.15 8.67
CA MET A 326 -6.67 14.77 7.31
C MET A 326 -7.77 15.03 6.28
N ALA A 327 -9.04 14.82 6.63
CA ALA A 327 -10.17 15.22 5.80
C ALA A 327 -10.26 16.75 5.64
N GLN A 328 -10.12 17.51 6.73
CA GLN A 328 -10.06 18.97 6.68
C GLN A 328 -8.91 19.45 5.79
N TRP A 329 -7.72 18.87 5.95
CA TRP A 329 -6.56 19.14 5.11
C TRP A 329 -6.89 18.87 3.63
N ASN A 330 -7.42 17.69 3.29
CA ASN A 330 -7.76 17.34 1.92
C ASN A 330 -8.79 18.30 1.31
N ILE A 331 -9.83 18.68 2.05
CA ILE A 331 -10.83 19.64 1.56
C ILE A 331 -10.21 21.01 1.26
N ARG A 332 -9.36 21.53 2.16
CA ARG A 332 -8.63 22.78 1.92
C ARG A 332 -7.73 22.68 0.70
N THR A 333 -6.98 21.60 0.60
CA THR A 333 -6.09 21.34 -0.51
C THR A 333 -6.84 21.15 -1.83
N GLY A 334 -8.05 20.58 -1.82
CA GLY A 334 -8.94 20.54 -2.98
C GLY A 334 -9.34 21.94 -3.46
N LEU A 335 -9.71 22.83 -2.55
CA LEU A 335 -10.02 24.24 -2.88
C LEU A 335 -8.80 24.95 -3.47
N GLU A 336 -7.63 24.78 -2.85
CA GLU A 336 -6.36 25.33 -3.33
C GLU A 336 -5.96 24.77 -4.70
N THR A 337 -6.17 23.48 -4.92
CA THR A 337 -5.92 22.80 -6.19
C THR A 337 -6.78 23.38 -7.31
N LEU A 338 -8.07 23.60 -7.06
CA LEU A 338 -8.96 24.20 -8.06
C LEU A 338 -8.57 25.64 -8.36
N ALA A 339 -8.17 26.41 -7.35
CA ALA A 339 -7.69 27.77 -7.53
C ALA A 339 -6.39 27.79 -8.35
N TRP A 340 -5.45 26.89 -8.05
CA TRP A 340 -4.20 26.73 -8.78
C TRP A 340 -4.44 26.34 -10.24
N LEU A 341 -5.31 25.36 -10.50
CA LEU A 341 -5.69 24.97 -11.86
C LEU A 341 -6.36 26.11 -12.63
N THR A 342 -7.19 26.92 -11.97
CA THR A 342 -7.84 28.07 -12.63
C THR A 342 -6.81 29.06 -13.16
N GLN A 343 -5.68 29.23 -12.47
CA GLN A 343 -4.60 30.12 -12.87
C GLN A 343 -3.66 29.48 -13.92
N HIS A 344 -3.34 28.20 -13.78
CA HIS A 344 -2.27 27.55 -14.56
C HIS A 344 -2.78 26.65 -15.71
N ALA A 345 -4.00 26.12 -15.59
CA ALA A 345 -4.62 25.21 -16.55
C ALA A 345 -6.15 25.40 -16.60
N PRO A 346 -6.66 26.59 -17.01
CA PRO A 346 -8.07 26.95 -16.91
C PRO A 346 -9.03 26.02 -17.67
N GLN A 347 -8.57 25.40 -18.76
CA GLN A 347 -9.34 24.40 -19.50
C GLN A 347 -9.57 23.14 -18.65
N LYS A 348 -8.52 22.61 -18.01
CA LYS A 348 -8.65 21.46 -17.10
C LYS A 348 -9.45 21.81 -15.87
N ALA A 349 -9.31 23.03 -15.34
CA ALA A 349 -10.15 23.51 -14.25
C ALA A 349 -11.64 23.48 -14.62
N ALA A 350 -12.00 23.97 -15.82
CA ALA A 350 -13.38 23.95 -16.30
C ALA A 350 -13.91 22.51 -16.50
N GLU A 351 -13.09 21.63 -17.08
CA GLU A 351 -13.40 20.21 -17.25
C GLU A 351 -13.69 19.53 -15.90
N LEU A 352 -12.78 19.66 -14.92
CA LEU A 352 -12.94 19.03 -13.61
C LEU A 352 -14.11 19.62 -12.83
N ARG A 353 -14.38 20.93 -12.94
CA ARG A 353 -15.58 21.54 -12.35
C ARG A 353 -16.87 20.94 -12.90
N GLN A 354 -16.92 20.70 -14.21
CA GLN A 354 -18.08 20.06 -14.83
C GLN A 354 -18.17 18.58 -14.43
N GLN A 355 -17.07 17.84 -14.53
CA GLN A 355 -17.02 16.41 -14.26
C GLN A 355 -17.37 16.08 -12.79
N LEU A 356 -16.87 16.88 -11.85
CA LEU A 356 -17.06 16.66 -10.42
C LEU A 356 -18.25 17.45 -9.85
N ASP A 357 -18.98 18.19 -10.67
CA ASP A 357 -20.09 19.06 -10.27
C ASP A 357 -19.69 20.05 -9.16
N LEU A 358 -18.69 20.89 -9.42
CA LEU A 358 -18.14 21.87 -8.46
C LEU A 358 -18.72 23.26 -8.72
N THR A 359 -19.99 23.44 -8.36
CA THR A 359 -20.67 24.74 -8.43
C THR A 359 -20.15 25.70 -7.34
N PRO A 360 -20.30 27.03 -7.51
CA PRO A 360 -19.92 27.99 -6.48
C PRO A 360 -20.53 27.71 -5.10
N GLU A 361 -21.79 27.28 -5.05
CA GLU A 361 -22.50 26.96 -3.81
C GLU A 361 -21.90 25.72 -3.12
N ARG A 362 -21.55 24.69 -3.91
CA ARG A 362 -20.88 23.49 -3.39
C ARG A 362 -19.49 23.84 -2.87
N LEU A 363 -18.71 24.66 -3.58
CA LEU A 363 -17.39 25.10 -3.12
C LEU A 363 -17.47 25.95 -1.84
N GLN A 364 -18.49 26.78 -1.69
CA GLN A 364 -18.75 27.51 -0.44
C GLN A 364 -19.09 26.54 0.71
N HIS A 365 -19.85 25.49 0.43
CA HIS A 365 -20.11 24.44 1.41
C HIS A 365 -18.83 23.68 1.80
N TRP A 366 -17.96 23.35 0.83
CA TRP A 366 -16.64 22.73 1.11
C TRP A 366 -15.83 23.58 2.08
N GLN A 367 -15.74 24.89 1.82
CA GLN A 367 -15.09 25.84 2.72
C GLN A 367 -15.71 25.82 4.12
N THR A 368 -17.05 25.82 4.21
CA THR A 368 -17.76 25.76 5.49
C THR A 368 -17.46 24.48 6.27
N VAL A 369 -17.42 23.32 5.61
CA VAL A 369 -17.07 22.04 6.24
C VAL A 369 -15.64 22.08 6.78
N ALA A 370 -14.68 22.55 5.98
CA ALA A 370 -13.29 22.66 6.39
C ALA A 370 -13.09 23.66 7.54
N GLU A 371 -13.78 24.80 7.54
CA GLU A 371 -13.68 25.82 8.60
C GLU A 371 -14.30 25.37 9.93
N LYS A 372 -15.33 24.52 9.86
CA LYS A 372 -16.08 24.07 11.04
C LYS A 372 -15.83 22.60 11.38
N MET A 373 -14.66 22.04 11.08
CA MET A 373 -14.34 20.66 11.48
C MET A 373 -14.22 20.54 13.01
N CYS A 374 -14.82 19.49 13.60
CA CYS A 374 -14.73 19.20 15.02
C CYS A 374 -13.33 18.71 15.37
N ILE A 375 -12.73 19.30 16.41
CA ILE A 375 -11.41 18.90 16.94
C ILE A 375 -11.50 18.95 18.48
N ASN A 376 -11.19 17.83 19.13
CA ASN A 376 -11.15 17.76 20.59
C ASN A 376 -9.72 17.95 21.09
N THR A 377 -9.42 19.14 21.58
CA THR A 377 -8.11 19.45 22.16
C THR A 377 -8.29 20.08 23.53
N ARG A 378 -7.60 19.53 24.54
CA ARG A 378 -7.57 20.10 25.89
C ARG A 378 -6.79 21.43 25.90
N PRO A 379 -6.98 22.30 26.90
CA PRO A 379 -6.27 23.58 26.99
C PRO A 379 -4.73 23.46 27.00
N ASN A 380 -4.19 22.32 27.44
CA ASN A 380 -2.75 22.06 27.44
C ASN A 380 -2.21 21.57 26.07
N GLY A 381 -3.05 21.48 25.04
CA GLY A 381 -2.67 21.01 23.70
C GLY A 381 -2.75 19.49 23.50
N LEU A 382 -3.22 18.74 24.50
CA LEU A 382 -3.46 17.30 24.34
C LEU A 382 -4.70 17.08 23.47
N ILE A 383 -4.49 16.49 22.29
CA ILE A 383 -5.54 16.13 21.33
C ILE A 383 -6.14 14.80 21.77
N GLU A 384 -7.46 14.70 21.81
CA GLU A 384 -8.16 13.44 22.06
C GLU A 384 -8.20 12.62 20.77
N GLN A 385 -7.82 11.34 20.83
CA GLN A 385 -7.75 10.48 19.64
C GLN A 385 -9.11 10.32 18.95
N PHE A 386 -10.19 10.18 19.71
CA PHE A 386 -11.57 10.18 19.26
C PHE A 386 -12.48 10.52 20.46
N ASP A 387 -13.74 10.89 20.20
CA ASP A 387 -14.68 11.28 21.26
C ASP A 387 -14.77 10.19 22.34
N GLY A 388 -14.38 10.54 23.58
CA GLY A 388 -14.49 9.63 24.74
C GLY A 388 -13.25 8.77 25.00
N PHE A 389 -12.20 8.84 24.18
CA PHE A 389 -10.95 8.08 24.40
C PHE A 389 -10.39 8.31 25.82
N PHE A 390 -10.43 9.55 26.31
CA PHE A 390 -9.90 9.87 27.63
C PHE A 390 -10.69 9.24 28.79
N ALA A 391 -11.91 8.76 28.55
CA ALA A 391 -12.75 8.10 29.53
C ALA A 391 -12.58 6.57 29.55
N LEU A 392 -11.88 6.00 28.57
CA LEU A 392 -11.54 4.58 28.53
C LEU A 392 -10.62 4.18 29.69
N LYS A 393 -10.53 2.89 29.98
CA LYS A 393 -9.65 2.37 31.03
C LYS A 393 -8.20 2.63 30.64
N ASP A 394 -7.46 3.26 31.54
CA ASP A 394 -6.03 3.47 31.30
C ASP A 394 -5.29 2.13 31.18
N VAL A 395 -4.20 2.12 30.42
CA VAL A 395 -3.34 0.95 30.25
C VAL A 395 -1.90 1.31 30.57
N ASN A 396 -1.25 0.44 31.35
CA ASN A 396 0.19 0.48 31.54
C ASN A 396 0.79 -0.74 30.86
N LEU A 397 1.32 -0.58 29.65
CA LEU A 397 1.85 -1.70 28.86
C LEU A 397 2.97 -2.47 29.59
N ALA A 398 3.71 -1.80 30.48
CA ALA A 398 4.75 -2.44 31.29
C ALA A 398 4.22 -3.52 32.24
N GLU A 399 2.94 -3.46 32.64
CA GLU A 399 2.31 -4.48 33.51
C GLU A 399 2.02 -5.79 32.79
N TYR A 400 2.06 -5.80 31.45
CA TYR A 400 1.82 -6.99 30.64
C TYR A 400 3.12 -7.69 30.22
N GLU A 401 4.29 -7.12 30.52
CA GLU A 401 5.56 -7.68 30.10
C GLU A 401 6.08 -8.78 31.05
N PRO A 402 6.70 -9.87 30.54
CA PRO A 402 6.94 -10.16 29.13
C PRO A 402 5.70 -10.79 28.47
N ARG A 403 5.09 -10.09 27.50
CA ARG A 403 4.03 -10.67 26.66
C ARG A 403 4.61 -11.18 25.36
N THR A 404 3.87 -12.06 24.71
CA THR A 404 4.18 -12.62 23.38
C THR A 404 3.06 -12.40 22.38
N LYS A 405 2.11 -11.52 22.73
CA LYS A 405 0.87 -11.28 22.00
C LYS A 405 0.53 -9.80 22.05
N SER A 406 -0.22 -9.36 21.04
CA SER A 406 -0.76 -8.02 20.96
C SER A 406 -1.77 -7.75 22.07
N MET A 407 -1.96 -6.49 22.45
CA MET A 407 -2.97 -6.11 23.43
C MET A 407 -4.38 -6.44 22.92
N HIS A 408 -4.58 -6.40 21.60
CA HIS A 408 -5.83 -6.81 20.96
C HIS A 408 -6.10 -8.31 21.08
N GLU A 409 -5.06 -9.15 21.02
CA GLU A 409 -5.22 -10.58 21.32
C GLU A 409 -5.48 -10.84 22.82
N ILE A 410 -4.86 -10.05 23.71
CA ILE A 410 -4.98 -10.19 25.16
C ILE A 410 -6.38 -9.76 25.63
N PHE A 411 -6.85 -8.59 25.19
CA PHE A 411 -8.16 -8.05 25.56
C PHE A 411 -9.29 -8.64 24.72
N GLY A 412 -8.98 -9.23 23.56
CA GLY A 412 -9.98 -9.58 22.56
C GLY A 412 -10.45 -8.34 21.79
N ILE A 413 -11.15 -8.59 20.67
CA ILE A 413 -11.53 -7.53 19.72
C ILE A 413 -12.44 -6.49 20.35
N GLU A 414 -13.53 -6.94 20.97
CA GLU A 414 -14.45 -6.04 21.68
C GLU A 414 -13.83 -5.45 22.94
N GLY A 415 -12.93 -6.18 23.61
CA GLY A 415 -12.31 -5.74 24.85
C GLY A 415 -11.28 -4.63 24.65
N ALA A 416 -10.56 -4.62 23.52
CA ALA A 416 -9.56 -3.58 23.22
C ALA A 416 -10.19 -2.18 23.18
N ASN A 417 -11.42 -2.07 22.66
CA ASN A 417 -12.21 -0.83 22.62
C ASN A 417 -12.47 -0.19 24.00
N GLU A 418 -12.33 -0.93 25.10
CA GLU A 418 -12.55 -0.41 26.46
C GLU A 418 -11.29 0.23 27.09
N TYR A 419 -10.13 0.13 26.44
CA TYR A 419 -8.83 0.53 27.00
C TYR A 419 -8.15 1.59 26.16
N GLN A 420 -7.31 2.43 26.78
CA GLN A 420 -6.47 3.41 26.08
C GLN A 420 -5.27 2.77 25.36
N ALA A 421 -5.25 1.45 25.14
CA ALA A 421 -4.19 0.76 24.42
C ALA A 421 -4.38 0.97 22.92
N ILE A 422 -3.37 1.52 22.25
CA ILE A 422 -3.46 1.83 20.82
C ILE A 422 -2.49 0.96 20.03
N LYS A 423 -2.92 0.50 18.86
CA LYS A 423 -2.15 -0.38 17.97
C LYS A 423 -0.86 0.27 17.48
N GLN A 424 -0.98 1.51 17.04
CA GLN A 424 0.03 2.23 16.27
C GLN A 424 -0.23 3.74 16.34
N PRO A 425 0.70 4.60 15.89
CA PRO A 425 0.50 6.04 15.88
C PRO A 425 -0.79 6.48 15.16
N ASP A 426 -1.64 7.23 15.87
CA ASP A 426 -2.87 7.87 15.34
C ASP A 426 -2.74 9.41 15.43
N VAL A 427 -2.90 9.98 16.63
CA VAL A 427 -2.63 11.41 16.87
C VAL A 427 -1.18 11.77 16.53
N LEU A 428 -0.23 10.88 16.84
CA LEU A 428 1.18 11.10 16.51
C LEU A 428 1.44 10.98 15.01
N MET A 429 0.67 10.16 14.27
CA MET A 429 0.77 10.11 12.81
C MET A 429 0.28 11.42 12.19
N LEU A 430 -0.83 11.96 12.69
CA LEU A 430 -1.33 13.27 12.27
C LEU A 430 -0.27 14.37 12.46
N GLN A 431 0.35 14.42 13.65
CA GLN A 431 1.40 15.41 13.94
C GLN A 431 2.69 15.18 13.14
N PHE A 432 2.94 13.95 12.70
CA PHE A 432 4.06 13.63 11.82
C PHE A 432 3.81 14.10 10.38
N LEU A 433 2.63 13.83 9.81
CA LEU A 433 2.29 14.18 8.43
C LEU A 433 2.02 15.68 8.24
N LEU A 434 1.37 16.32 9.22
CA LEU A 434 1.05 17.76 9.21
C LEU A 434 1.97 18.53 10.15
N ARG A 435 3.27 18.20 10.12
CA ARG A 435 4.28 18.68 11.08
C ARG A 435 4.30 20.19 11.21
N GLU A 436 4.13 20.92 10.12
CA GLU A 436 4.12 22.38 10.05
C GLU A 436 2.99 23.05 10.85
N GLN A 437 1.95 22.30 11.22
CA GLN A 437 0.79 22.81 11.98
C GLN A 437 0.99 22.76 13.50
N TYR A 438 2.08 22.14 13.97
CA TYR A 438 2.32 21.91 15.39
C TYR A 438 3.68 22.43 15.85
N SER A 439 3.74 23.04 17.03
CA SER A 439 5.01 23.35 17.70
C SER A 439 5.61 22.10 18.35
N ASP A 440 6.92 22.11 18.61
CA ASP A 440 7.58 21.02 19.35
C ASP A 440 6.95 20.78 20.72
N SER A 441 6.47 21.84 21.39
CA SER A 441 5.79 21.72 22.69
C SER A 441 4.43 21.03 22.57
N GLN A 442 3.65 21.31 21.52
CA GLN A 442 2.39 20.62 21.26
C GLN A 442 2.62 19.15 20.90
N ILE A 443 3.65 18.86 20.10
CA ILE A 443 4.04 17.49 19.78
C ILE A 443 4.44 16.75 21.06
N ARG A 444 5.28 17.36 21.90
CA ARG A 444 5.75 16.76 23.16
C ARG A 444 4.60 16.35 24.08
N VAL A 445 3.59 17.21 24.25
CA VAL A 445 2.41 16.91 25.08
C VAL A 445 1.69 15.64 24.62
N ASN A 446 1.52 15.46 23.31
CA ASN A 446 0.83 14.30 22.75
C ASN A 446 1.75 13.07 22.73
N TYR A 447 3.04 13.26 22.39
CA TYR A 447 4.04 12.20 22.40
C TYR A 447 4.15 11.55 23.77
N ASP A 448 4.27 12.35 24.83
CA ASP A 448 4.40 11.85 26.21
C ASP A 448 3.13 11.12 26.69
N TYR A 449 1.96 11.43 26.11
CA TYR A 449 0.71 10.76 26.44
C TYR A 449 0.47 9.46 25.66
N TYR A 450 0.69 9.47 24.34
CA TYR A 450 0.33 8.35 23.46
C TYR A 450 1.43 7.29 23.34
N THR A 451 2.72 7.67 23.39
CA THR A 451 3.84 6.71 23.30
C THR A 451 3.75 5.58 24.34
N PRO A 452 3.55 5.85 25.65
CA PRO A 452 3.47 4.77 26.65
C PRO A 452 2.22 3.89 26.50
N ARG A 453 1.26 4.28 25.65
CA ARG A 453 0.01 3.57 25.37
C ARG A 453 0.04 2.78 24.06
N THR A 454 1.12 2.88 23.28
CA THR A 454 1.19 2.29 21.93
C THR A 454 1.84 0.91 21.94
N ASP A 455 1.14 -0.10 21.42
CA ASP A 455 1.61 -1.48 21.26
C ASP A 455 2.59 -1.62 20.08
N HIS A 456 3.77 -1.03 20.18
CA HIS A 456 4.78 -1.08 19.12
C HIS A 456 5.36 -2.48 18.88
N THR A 457 5.34 -3.36 19.88
CA THR A 457 6.06 -4.64 19.83
C THR A 457 5.27 -5.73 19.13
N TYR A 458 3.95 -5.78 19.34
CA TYR A 458 3.09 -6.83 18.80
C TYR A 458 1.82 -6.26 18.14
N GLY A 459 1.70 -4.94 18.01
CA GLY A 459 0.53 -4.25 17.46
C GLY A 459 0.21 -4.59 16.00
N SER A 460 1.19 -5.03 15.21
CA SER A 460 1.09 -5.25 13.76
C SER A 460 1.02 -6.72 13.34
#